data_AF-A0A2J4QFY0-F1
#
_entry.id   AF-A0A2J4QFY0-F1
#
_cell.length_a   1.000
_cell.length_b   1.000
_cell.length_c   1.000
_cell.angle_alpha   90.00
_cell.angle_beta   90.00
_cell.angle_gamma   90.00
#
_symmetry.space_group_name_H-M   'P 1'
#
loop_
_entity.id
_entity.type
_entity.pdbx_description
1 polymer ?
#
loop_
_entity_poly.entity_id
_entity_poly.type
_entity_poly.pdbx_seq_one_letter_code
_entity_poly.pdbx_strand_id
1 'polypeptide(L)'
;ALPLWLDNDKWIIKDGWFSNPGPMTMRLDKDTADALVADNVSAGAAINWLRYMEVATSWTRINLDNLGVLTLKATISGTSRVEGKSNTVHLNYSHEENIFDLWRSLRFGDNLQAWLEQNARLPAPRCQDSHTCKEQQ
;
A
#
# COMPACT_ATOMS: atom_id res chain seq x y z
N ALA A 1 -18.55 11.33 4.47
CA ALA A 1 -17.87 11.98 3.34
C ALA A 1 -16.73 12.83 3.91
N LEU A 2 -15.54 12.83 3.29
CA LEU A 2 -14.50 13.80 3.65
C LEU A 2 -15.02 15.21 3.33
N PRO A 3 -14.96 16.20 4.24
CA PRO A 3 -15.51 17.53 4.03
C PRO A 3 -14.48 18.39 3.29
N LEU A 4 -14.22 18.08 2.03
CA LEU A 4 -13.37 18.89 1.15
C LEU A 4 -14.12 19.11 -0.17
N TRP A 5 -14.50 20.36 -0.42
CA TRP A 5 -15.04 20.80 -1.70
C TRP A 5 -13.86 21.34 -2.52
N LEU A 6 -13.37 20.51 -3.45
CA LEU A 6 -12.28 20.84 -4.35
C LEU A 6 -12.89 21.25 -5.69
N ASP A 7 -13.27 22.51 -5.80
CA ASP A 7 -13.77 23.07 -7.06
C ASP A 7 -12.56 23.54 -7.90
N ASN A 8 -11.94 22.58 -8.58
CA ASN A 8 -10.92 22.84 -9.58
C ASN A 8 -11.12 21.89 -10.76
N ASP A 9 -11.13 22.45 -11.96
CA ASP A 9 -11.39 21.76 -13.23
C ASP A 9 -10.28 20.79 -13.63
N LYS A 10 -9.11 20.85 -12.97
CA LYS A 10 -7.94 20.05 -13.35
C LYS A 10 -7.20 19.39 -12.19
N TRP A 11 -7.11 20.03 -11.02
CA TRP A 11 -6.20 19.61 -9.96
C TRP A 11 -6.86 19.49 -8.60
N ILE A 12 -6.69 18.35 -7.96
CA ILE A 12 -6.94 18.19 -6.52
C ILE A 12 -5.71 18.66 -5.72
N ILE A 13 -4.52 18.27 -6.16
CA ILE A 13 -3.24 18.75 -5.64
C ILE A 13 -2.40 19.19 -6.82
N LYS A 14 -1.97 20.45 -6.83
CA LYS A 14 -1.03 20.96 -7.81
C LYS A 14 0.23 21.43 -7.10
N ASP A 15 1.38 20.94 -7.55
CA ASP A 15 2.69 21.30 -7.04
C ASP A 15 2.83 21.09 -5.52
N GLY A 16 2.14 20.07 -5.00
CA GLY A 16 2.20 19.68 -3.60
C GLY A 16 3.58 19.16 -3.24
N TRP A 17 3.95 19.29 -1.97
CA TRP A 17 5.20 18.77 -1.47
C TRP A 17 5.03 18.14 -0.08
N PHE A 18 5.85 17.14 0.18
CA PHE A 18 5.98 16.50 1.48
C PHE A 18 7.46 16.40 1.81
N SER A 19 7.82 16.79 3.02
CA SER A 19 9.15 16.57 3.55
C SER A 19 9.05 16.08 4.98
N ASN A 20 10.04 15.30 5.38
CA ASN A 20 10.17 14.86 6.75
C ASN A 20 11.44 15.49 7.35
N PRO A 21 11.31 16.43 8.31
CA PRO A 21 12.44 17.13 8.92
C PRO A 21 13.10 16.35 10.07
N GLY A 22 12.49 15.25 10.54
CA GLY A 22 12.99 14.45 11.66
C GLY A 22 13.44 13.04 11.24
N PRO A 23 14.09 12.28 12.13
CA PRO A 23 14.51 10.90 11.83
C PRO A 23 13.28 10.01 11.58
N MET A 24 13.26 9.32 10.44
CA MET A 24 12.23 8.34 10.08
C MET A 24 12.89 7.00 9.76
N THR A 25 12.23 5.91 10.12
CA THR A 25 12.64 4.58 9.70
C THR A 25 11.65 4.05 8.68
N MET A 26 12.12 3.73 7.49
CA MET A 26 11.36 2.99 6.49
C MET A 26 11.59 1.50 6.70
N ARG A 27 10.50 0.75 6.84
CA ARG A 27 10.52 -0.71 6.99
C ARG A 27 9.63 -1.32 5.92
N LEU A 28 10.23 -2.16 5.06
CA LEU A 28 9.48 -3.01 4.16
C LEU A 28 9.31 -4.38 4.81
N ASP A 29 8.10 -4.95 4.72
CA ASP A 29 7.88 -6.29 5.24
C ASP A 29 8.71 -7.31 4.45
N LYS A 30 8.98 -8.44 5.11
CA LYS A 30 9.90 -9.45 4.59
C LYS A 30 9.40 -10.06 3.28
N ASP A 31 8.12 -10.36 3.19
CA ASP A 31 7.55 -11.11 2.06
C ASP A 31 7.47 -10.22 0.82
N THR A 32 7.07 -8.96 0.97
CA THR A 32 7.11 -7.98 -0.13
C THR A 32 8.54 -7.73 -0.59
N ALA A 33 9.49 -7.59 0.34
CA ALA A 33 10.88 -7.39 -0.02
C ALA A 33 11.50 -8.63 -0.70
N ASP A 34 11.12 -9.83 -0.28
CA ASP A 34 11.55 -11.09 -0.90
C ASP A 34 10.97 -11.22 -2.32
N ALA A 35 9.70 -10.85 -2.51
CA ALA A 35 9.05 -10.84 -3.82
C ALA A 35 9.74 -9.88 -4.81
N LEU A 36 10.09 -8.67 -4.36
CA LEU A 36 10.80 -7.69 -5.18
C LEU A 36 12.22 -8.14 -5.57
N VAL A 37 12.92 -8.87 -4.68
CA VAL A 37 14.25 -9.44 -4.96
C VAL A 37 14.17 -10.59 -5.96
N ALA A 38 13.16 -11.45 -5.83
CA ALA A 38 12.98 -12.62 -6.70
C ALA A 38 12.77 -12.23 -8.17
N ASP A 39 12.11 -11.10 -8.43
CA ASP A 39 11.82 -10.61 -9.78
C ASP A 39 13.02 -9.91 -10.46
N ASN A 40 14.11 -9.64 -9.73
CA ASN A 40 15.28 -8.95 -10.27
C ASN A 40 16.60 -9.43 -9.66
N VAL A 41 17.11 -10.55 -10.19
CA VAL A 41 18.37 -11.19 -9.77
C VAL A 41 19.58 -10.24 -9.89
N SER A 42 19.56 -9.30 -10.83
CA SER A 42 20.59 -8.27 -10.99
C SER A 42 20.51 -7.13 -9.96
N ALA A 43 19.36 -6.93 -9.32
CA ALA A 43 19.13 -5.89 -8.32
C ALA A 43 19.05 -6.42 -6.87
N GLY A 44 19.28 -7.72 -6.63
CA GLY A 44 19.09 -8.35 -5.32
C GLY A 44 19.85 -7.69 -4.16
N ALA A 45 21.04 -7.11 -4.41
CA ALA A 45 21.77 -6.33 -3.41
C ALA A 45 21.21 -4.90 -3.23
N ALA A 46 20.61 -4.34 -4.27
CA ALA A 46 20.01 -3.01 -4.25
C ALA A 46 18.62 -3.01 -3.60
N ILE A 47 17.76 -3.98 -3.86
CA ILE A 47 16.42 -3.99 -3.23
C ILE A 47 16.53 -4.32 -1.73
N ASN A 48 17.55 -5.07 -1.32
CA ASN A 48 17.75 -5.41 0.09
C ASN A 48 17.97 -4.17 0.98
N TRP A 49 18.57 -3.10 0.45
CA TRP A 49 18.80 -1.89 1.25
C TRP A 49 17.53 -1.11 1.61
N LEU A 50 16.43 -1.32 0.87
CA LEU A 50 15.12 -0.71 1.14
C LEU A 50 14.41 -1.30 2.36
N ARG A 51 14.80 -2.51 2.80
CA ARG A 51 14.10 -3.22 3.88
C ARG A 51 14.13 -2.47 5.20
N TYR A 52 15.28 -1.90 5.52
CA TYR A 52 15.55 -1.17 6.75
C TYR A 52 16.41 0.04 6.43
N MET A 53 15.77 1.20 6.29
CA MET A 53 16.46 2.45 6.02
C MET A 53 16.14 3.47 7.10
N GLU A 54 17.18 3.97 7.77
CA GLU A 54 17.11 5.19 8.55
C GLU A 54 17.17 6.37 7.59
N VAL A 55 16.02 7.01 7.35
CA VAL A 55 15.87 8.17 6.48
C VAL A 55 16.37 9.41 7.19
N ALA A 56 17.41 10.01 6.62
CA ALA A 56 17.96 11.27 7.09
C ALA A 56 17.21 12.47 6.50
N THR A 57 16.92 12.41 5.20
CA THR A 57 16.15 13.44 4.50
C THR A 57 15.22 12.79 3.48
N SER A 58 14.03 13.37 3.35
CA SER A 58 13.12 13.03 2.26
C SER A 58 12.45 14.29 1.74
N TRP A 59 12.38 14.38 0.42
CA TRP A 59 11.65 15.42 -0.28
C TRP A 59 10.82 14.77 -1.37
N THR A 60 9.54 15.10 -1.41
CA THR A 60 8.61 14.54 -2.37
C THR A 60 7.79 15.66 -2.99
N ARG A 61 7.65 15.65 -4.32
CA ARG A 61 6.68 16.47 -5.05
C ARG A 61 5.54 15.59 -5.51
N ILE A 62 4.32 16.09 -5.38
CA ILE A 62 3.09 15.36 -5.66
C ILE A 62 2.16 16.24 -6.48
N ASN A 63 1.61 15.69 -7.55
CA ASN A 63 0.43 16.23 -8.20
C ASN A 63 -0.67 15.17 -8.22
N LEU A 64 -1.90 15.60 -8.04
CA LEU A 64 -3.09 14.77 -8.16
C LEU A 64 -4.11 15.54 -8.99
N ASP A 65 -4.48 15.00 -10.14
CA ASP A 65 -5.53 15.59 -10.96
C ASP A 65 -6.93 15.21 -10.44
N ASN A 66 -7.96 15.81 -11.03
CA ASN A 66 -9.34 15.54 -10.67
C ASN A 66 -9.90 14.20 -11.18
N LEU A 67 -9.15 13.48 -12.03
CA LEU A 67 -9.46 12.11 -12.47
C LEU A 67 -8.84 11.05 -11.54
N GLY A 68 -8.04 11.48 -10.57
CA GLY A 68 -7.39 10.62 -9.59
C GLY A 68 -5.98 10.19 -9.97
N VAL A 69 -5.42 10.69 -11.07
CA VAL A 69 -4.05 10.38 -11.49
C VAL A 69 -3.08 11.13 -10.59
N LEU A 70 -2.34 10.36 -9.78
CA LEU A 70 -1.26 10.83 -8.92
C LEU A 70 0.05 10.68 -9.66
N THR A 71 0.83 11.76 -9.72
CA THR A 71 2.25 11.71 -10.07
C THR A 71 3.08 12.11 -8.86
N LEU A 72 4.09 11.30 -8.54
CA LEU A 72 4.94 11.50 -7.39
C LEU A 72 6.41 11.40 -7.80
N LYS A 73 7.23 12.35 -7.34
CA LYS A 73 8.68 12.30 -7.45
C LYS A 73 9.29 12.49 -6.07
N ALA A 74 9.99 11.48 -5.58
CA ALA A 74 10.65 11.50 -4.28
C ALA A 74 12.16 11.35 -4.41
N THR A 75 12.88 12.12 -3.61
CA THR A 75 14.30 11.93 -3.34
C THR A 75 14.45 11.64 -1.86
N ILE A 76 14.94 10.45 -1.56
CA ILE A 76 15.10 9.94 -0.20
C ILE A 76 16.57 9.58 0.00
N SER A 77 17.17 10.11 1.05
CA SER A 77 18.54 9.78 1.42
C SER A 77 18.60 9.26 2.84
N GLY A 78 19.38 8.22 3.06
CA GLY A 78 19.44 7.55 4.33
C GLY A 78 20.55 6.53 4.43
N THR A 79 20.55 5.80 5.54
CA THR A 79 21.47 4.69 5.78
C THR A 79 20.68 3.41 5.88
N SER A 80 21.03 2.43 5.05
CA SER A 80 20.48 1.08 5.17
C SER A 80 21.30 0.26 6.15
N ARG A 81 20.65 -0.58 6.96
CA ARG A 81 21.30 -1.57 7.82
C ARG A 81 20.78 -2.97 7.52
N VAL A 82 21.62 -3.78 6.88
CA VAL A 82 21.28 -5.16 6.51
C VAL A 82 22.45 -6.07 6.85
N GLU A 83 22.18 -7.19 7.54
CA GLU A 83 23.19 -8.19 7.93
C GLU A 83 24.42 -7.59 8.64
N GLY A 84 24.19 -6.58 9.49
CA GLY A 84 25.26 -5.89 10.23
C GLY A 84 26.11 -4.92 9.41
N LYS A 85 25.81 -4.75 8.11
CA LYS A 85 26.48 -3.78 7.23
C LYS A 85 25.64 -2.52 7.07
N SER A 86 26.29 -1.36 7.11
CA SER A 86 25.65 -0.06 6.88
C SER A 86 26.08 0.51 5.53
N ASN A 87 25.14 0.98 4.72
CA ASN A 87 25.43 1.63 3.44
C ASN A 87 24.60 2.91 3.26
N THR A 88 25.21 3.96 2.71
CA THR A 88 24.47 5.15 2.29
C THR A 88 23.62 4.84 1.08
N VAL A 89 22.39 5.34 1.10
CA VAL A 89 21.39 5.12 0.07
C VAL A 89 20.89 6.47 -0.43
N HIS A 90 20.80 6.60 -1.75
CA HIS A 90 20.08 7.69 -2.42
C HIS A 90 19.03 7.08 -3.35
N LEU A 91 17.77 7.09 -2.91
CA LEU A 91 16.63 6.61 -3.68
C LEU A 91 15.98 7.79 -4.40
N ASN A 92 15.96 7.72 -5.73
CA ASN A 92 15.14 8.58 -6.57
C ASN A 92 13.97 7.76 -7.10
N TYR A 93 12.77 8.06 -6.63
CA TYR A 93 11.57 7.32 -6.95
C TYR A 93 10.60 8.18 -7.75
N SER A 94 10.07 7.64 -8.84
CA SER A 94 9.01 8.26 -9.64
C SER A 94 7.86 7.27 -9.75
N HIS A 95 6.65 7.75 -9.49
CA HIS A 95 5.45 6.93 -9.49
C HIS A 95 4.32 7.65 -10.20
N GLU A 96 3.53 6.89 -10.94
CA GLU A 96 2.28 7.32 -11.55
C GLU A 96 1.23 6.24 -11.33
N GLU A 97 0.10 6.62 -10.76
CA GLU A 97 -1.00 5.69 -10.49
C GLU A 97 -2.33 6.44 -10.39
N ASN A 98 -3.42 5.80 -10.82
CA ASN A 98 -4.75 6.31 -10.51
C ASN A 98 -5.19 5.86 -9.11
N ILE A 99 -5.16 6.79 -8.15
CA ILE A 99 -5.47 6.48 -6.76
C ILE A 99 -6.94 6.21 -6.53
N PHE A 100 -7.82 6.73 -7.40
CA PHE A 100 -9.26 6.43 -7.32
C PHE A 100 -9.53 5.00 -7.75
N ASP A 101 -8.82 4.50 -8.77
CA ASP A 101 -8.88 3.10 -9.18
C ASP A 101 -8.33 2.20 -8.08
N LEU A 102 -7.16 2.55 -7.53
CA LEU A 102 -6.56 1.81 -6.41
C LEU A 102 -7.52 1.75 -5.22
N TRP A 103 -8.07 2.87 -4.76
CA TRP A 103 -9.00 2.89 -3.62
C TRP A 103 -10.28 2.12 -3.90
N ARG A 104 -10.80 2.16 -5.13
CA ARG A 104 -11.95 1.34 -5.51
C ARG A 104 -11.61 -0.15 -5.47
N SER A 105 -10.41 -0.53 -5.91
CA SER A 105 -9.92 -1.92 -5.87
C SER A 105 -9.74 -2.42 -4.43
N LEU A 106 -9.10 -1.62 -3.57
CA LEU A 106 -8.91 -1.94 -2.15
C LEU A 106 -10.25 -2.09 -1.43
N ARG A 107 -11.17 -1.14 -1.65
CA ARG A 107 -12.53 -1.23 -1.11
C ARG A 107 -13.34 -2.38 -1.70
N PHE A 108 -13.02 -2.83 -2.92
CA PHE A 108 -13.70 -3.99 -3.50
C PHE A 108 -13.39 -5.26 -2.70
N GLY A 109 -12.15 -5.45 -2.26
CA GLY A 109 -11.77 -6.55 -1.37
C GLY A 109 -12.55 -6.54 -0.05
N ASP A 110 -12.60 -5.38 0.61
CA ASP A 110 -13.33 -5.20 1.87
C ASP A 110 -14.85 -5.40 1.68
N ASN A 111 -15.40 -4.84 0.59
CA ASN A 111 -16.82 -4.97 0.28
C ASN A 111 -17.19 -6.42 -0.07
N LEU A 112 -16.33 -7.13 -0.81
CA LEU A 112 -16.53 -8.55 -1.14
C LEU A 112 -16.47 -9.41 0.12
N GLN A 113 -15.51 -9.16 1.02
CA GLN A 113 -15.44 -9.85 2.30
C GLN A 113 -16.70 -9.61 3.12
N ALA A 114 -17.10 -8.35 3.32
CA ALA A 114 -18.31 -8.01 4.07
C ALA A 114 -19.57 -8.62 3.42
N TRP A 115 -19.63 -8.64 2.09
CA TRP A 115 -20.71 -9.29 1.36
C TRP A 115 -20.71 -10.81 1.58
N LEU A 116 -19.55 -11.47 1.50
CA LEU A 116 -19.41 -12.90 1.79
C LEU A 116 -19.81 -13.20 3.23
N GLU A 117 -19.37 -12.42 4.21
CA GLU A 117 -19.74 -12.59 5.61
C GLU A 117 -21.27 -12.48 5.84
N GLN A 118 -21.95 -11.59 5.09
CA GLN A 118 -23.40 -11.42 5.19
C GLN A 118 -24.21 -12.46 4.39
N ASN A 119 -23.71 -12.93 3.25
CA ASN A 119 -24.48 -13.70 2.27
C ASN A 119 -24.03 -15.15 2.13
N ALA A 120 -22.78 -15.47 2.48
CA ALA A 120 -22.30 -16.84 2.53
C ALA A 120 -22.86 -17.51 3.78
N ARG A 121 -24.03 -18.13 3.64
CA ARG A 121 -24.48 -19.12 4.62
C ARG A 121 -23.57 -20.34 4.46
N LEU A 122 -22.75 -20.61 5.48
CA LEU A 122 -22.08 -21.90 5.58
C LEU A 122 -23.16 -22.99 5.43
N PRO A 123 -22.96 -24.00 4.57
CA PRO A 123 -23.92 -25.09 4.47
C PRO A 123 -24.09 -25.68 5.86
N ALA A 124 -25.35 -25.78 6.30
CA ALA A 124 -25.67 -26.35 7.61
C ALA A 124 -24.93 -27.69 7.75
N PRO A 125 -24.31 -27.99 8.91
CA PRO A 125 -23.69 -29.28 9.12
C PRO A 125 -24.76 -30.32 8.82
N ARG A 126 -24.50 -31.16 7.81
CA ARG A 126 -25.42 -32.23 7.42
C ARG A 126 -25.60 -33.08 8.66
N CYS A 127 -26.81 -33.07 9.24
CA CYS A 127 -27.17 -33.94 10.34
C CYS A 127 -26.86 -35.37 9.90
N GLN A 128 -25.91 -36.01 10.57
CA GLN A 128 -25.48 -37.37 10.23
C GLN A 128 -26.41 -38.44 10.80
N ASP A 129 -27.40 -38.10 11.63
CA ASP A 129 -28.30 -39.08 12.22
C ASP A 129 -29.78 -38.72 12.06
N SER A 130 -30.54 -39.68 11.52
CA SER A 130 -31.84 -39.54 10.87
C SER A 130 -33.06 -39.43 11.79
N HIS A 131 -32.92 -39.02 13.06
CA HIS A 131 -34.05 -39.12 14.00
C HIS A 131 -34.51 -37.86 14.74
N THR A 132 -33.82 -36.73 14.68
CA THR A 132 -34.30 -35.53 15.40
C THR A 132 -33.89 -34.22 14.72
N CYS A 133 -34.67 -33.79 13.73
CA CYS A 133 -34.69 -32.39 13.32
C CYS A 133 -36.15 -31.97 13.17
N LYS A 134 -36.77 -31.51 14.27
CA LYS A 134 -38.09 -30.89 14.23
C LYS A 134 -37.89 -29.39 14.09
N GLU A 135 -38.25 -28.83 12.94
CA GLU A 135 -38.39 -27.39 12.77
C GLU A 135 -39.58 -26.89 13.60
N GLN A 136 -39.34 -25.84 14.40
CA GLN A 136 -40.42 -25.05 15.00
C GLN A 136 -40.69 -23.84 14.10
N GLN A 137 -41.98 -23.64 13.85
CA GLN A 137 -42.61 -22.71 12.92
C GLN A 137 -42.55 -21.26 13.39
#